data_AF-X1RIE2-F1
#
_entry.id   AF-X1RIE2-F1
#
_cell.length_a   1.000
_cell.length_b   1.000
_cell.length_c   1.000
_cell.angle_alpha   90.00
_cell.angle_beta   90.00
_cell.angle_gamma   90.00
#
_symmetry.space_group_name_H-M   'P 1'
#
loop_
_entity.id
_entity.type
_entity.pdbx_description
1 polymer ?
#
loop_
_entity_poly.entity_id
_entity_poly.type
_entity_poly.pdbx_seq_one_letter_code
_entity_poly.pdbx_strand_id
1 'polypeptide(L)' 'MNDEGVLKRRVRGWLKSLGINTADLKIYIQSLTHRSFAHQINIQSRGNEQLEFLGDSVLSFIITSYLYKKYSNFTEG' A
#
# COMPACT_ATOMS: atom_id res chain seq x y z
N MET A 1 27.75 0.11 2.79
CA MET A 1 26.73 0.12 1.70
C MET A 1 25.54 0.89 2.24
N ASN A 2 24.92 1.79 1.46
CA ASN A 2 23.71 2.50 1.92
C ASN A 2 22.48 1.59 1.71
N ASP A 3 21.90 1.10 2.80
CA ASP A 3 20.74 0.19 2.80
C ASP A 3 19.51 0.79 2.10
N GLU A 4 19.36 2.11 2.14
CA GLU A 4 18.29 2.84 1.46
C GLU A 4 18.36 2.68 -0.07
N GLY A 5 19.58 2.66 -0.63
CA GLY A 5 19.81 2.52 -2.06
C GLY A 5 19.50 1.11 -2.58
N VAL A 6 19.66 0.09 -1.72
CA VAL A 6 19.29 -1.30 -2.04
C VAL A 6 17.76 -1.46 -2.02
N LEU A 7 17.10 -0.92 -0.99
CA LEU A 7 15.64 -0.96 -0.85
C LEU A 7 14.95 -0.31 -2.05
N LYS A 8 15.35 0.92 -2.40
CA LYS A 8 14.81 1.66 -3.56
C LYS A 8 14.92 0.86 -4.86
N ARG A 9 16.04 0.16 -5.07
CA ARG A 9 16.28 -0.65 -6.27
C ARG A 9 15.38 -1.88 -6.32
N ARG A 10 15.23 -2.58 -5.20
CA ARG A 10 14.37 -3.77 -5.09
C ARG A 10 12.90 -3.42 -5.32
N VAL A 11 12.41 -2.39 -4.64
CA VAL A 11 11.02 -1.93 -4.78
C VAL A 11 10.74 -1.49 -6.21
N ARG A 12 11.64 -0.72 -6.84
CA ARG A 12 11.47 -0.31 -8.25
C ARG A 12 11.45 -1.50 -9.21
N GLY A 13 12.35 -2.48 -9.02
CA GLY A 13 12.39 -3.70 -9.83
C GLY A 13 11.09 -4.52 -9.71
N TRP A 14 10.60 -4.68 -8.49
CA TRP A 14 9.35 -5.37 -8.21
C TRP A 14 8.14 -4.67 -8.83
N LEU A 15 8.02 -3.35 -8.67
CA LEU A 15 6.92 -2.57 -9.27
C LEU A 15 6.94 -2.64 -10.81
N LYS A 16 8.14 -2.63 -11.42
CA LYS A 16 8.28 -2.85 -12.86
C LYS A 16 7.79 -4.24 -13.29
N SER A 17 8.07 -5.30 -12.52
CA SER A 17 7.56 -6.65 -12.82
C SER A 17 6.05 -6.78 -12.69
N LEU A 18 5.41 -5.92 -11.91
CA LEU A 18 3.95 -5.81 -11.79
C LEU A 18 3.31 -4.92 -12.86
N GLY A 19 4.12 -4.32 -13.75
CA GLY A 19 3.63 -3.34 -14.74
C GLY A 19 3.17 -2.02 -14.13
N ILE A 20 3.54 -1.74 -12.87
CA ILE A 20 3.14 -0.53 -12.16
C ILE A 20 4.16 0.58 -12.44
N ASN A 21 3.69 1.65 -13.07
CA ASN A 21 4.50 2.84 -13.27
C ASN A 21 4.37 3.77 -12.05
N THR A 22 5.48 4.07 -11.39
CA THR A 22 5.46 4.73 -10.09
C THR A 22 5.57 6.24 -10.23
N ALA A 23 4.55 7.00 -9.82
CA ALA A 23 4.62 8.46 -9.75
C ALA A 23 5.58 8.94 -8.63
N ASP A 24 5.50 8.33 -7.44
CA ASP A 24 6.44 8.55 -6.34
C ASP A 24 6.79 7.22 -5.66
N LEU A 25 8.06 6.82 -5.75
CA LEU A 25 8.57 5.59 -5.14
C LEU A 25 8.49 5.63 -3.60
N LYS A 26 8.47 6.82 -2.99
CA LYS A 26 8.42 6.96 -1.52
C LYS A 26 7.13 6.39 -0.94
N ILE A 27 6.00 6.56 -1.64
CA ILE A 27 4.70 6.03 -1.21
C ILE A 27 4.75 4.50 -1.14
N TYR A 28 5.32 3.85 -2.16
CA TYR A 28 5.46 2.39 -2.17
C TYR A 28 6.44 1.88 -1.14
N ILE A 29 7.54 2.60 -0.90
CA ILE A 29 8.48 2.25 0.17
C ILE A 29 7.76 2.36 1.51
N GLN A 30 7.01 3.44 1.74
CA GLN A 30 6.22 3.63 2.96
C GLN A 30 5.17 2.52 3.13
N SER A 31 4.44 2.16 2.08
CA SER A 31 3.41 1.11 2.14
C SER A 31 3.98 -0.28 2.43
N LEU A 32 5.23 -0.53 2.01
CA LEU A 32 5.95 -1.78 2.26
C LEU A 32 6.76 -1.77 3.56
N THR A 33 6.73 -0.67 4.33
CA THR A 33 7.49 -0.52 5.57
C THR A 33 6.58 -0.62 6.78
N HIS A 34 6.65 -1.74 7.50
CA HIS A 34 6.01 -1.86 8.79
C HIS A 34 6.72 -0.97 9.84
N ARG A 35 5.96 -0.45 10.81
CA ARG A 35 6.47 0.44 11.87
C ARG A 35 7.67 -0.12 12.65
N SER A 36 7.70 -1.43 12.91
CA SER A 36 8.81 -2.06 13.63
C SER A 36 10.11 -1.96 12.83
N PHE A 37 10.02 -2.13 11.50
CA PHE A 37 11.16 -2.00 10.61
C PHE A 37 11.60 -0.54 10.47
N ALA A 38 10.64 0.41 10.33
CA ALA A 38 10.95 1.85 10.27
C ALA A 38 11.76 2.34 11.48
N HIS A 39 11.39 1.86 12.68
CA HIS A 39 12.10 2.18 13.92
C HIS A 39 13.52 1.63 13.95
N GLN A 40 13.74 0.40 13.44
CA GLN A 40 15.06 -0.23 13.40
C GLN A 40 16.05 0.48 12.47
N ILE A 41 15.57 1.02 11.35
CA ILE A 41 16.41 1.70 10.34
C ILE A 41 16.45 3.23 10.54
N ASN A 42 15.94 3.72 11.66
CA ASN A 42 15.91 5.14 12.06
C ASN A 42 15.33 6.07 10.99
N ILE A 43 14.38 5.56 10.18
CA ILE A 43 13.64 6.37 9.23
C ILE A 43 12.49 7.02 9.98
N GLN A 44 12.44 8.35 9.93
CA GLN A 44 11.30 9.16 10.37
C GLN A 44 10.10 8.89 9.45
N SER A 45 9.47 7.73 9.61
CA SER A 45 8.30 7.29 8.86
C SER A 45 7.28 6.76 9.85
N ARG A 46 6.00 7.10 9.63
CA ARG A 46 4.87 6.51 10.36
C ARG A 46 4.59 5.05 9.95
N GLY A 47 5.47 4.45 9.14
CA GLY A 47 5.26 3.15 8.53
C GLY A 47 4.08 3.17 7.55
N ASN A 48 3.51 1.99 7.34
CA ASN A 48 2.38 1.77 6.45
C ASN A 48 1.01 2.02 7.10
N GLU A 49 0.91 2.21 8.43
CA GLU A 49 -0.37 2.29 9.17
C GLU A 49 -1.37 3.28 8.57
N GLN A 50 -0.92 4.47 8.15
CA GLN A 50 -1.81 5.47 7.54
C GLN A 50 -2.30 5.06 6.14
N LEU A 51 -1.43 4.44 5.35
CA LEU A 51 -1.77 3.97 4.00
C LEU A 51 -2.63 2.71 4.07
N GLU A 52 -2.43 1.87 5.09
CA GLU A 52 -3.28 0.72 5.42
C GLU A 52 -4.70 1.17 5.75
N PHE A 53 -4.86 2.09 6.71
CA PHE A 53 -6.17 2.64 7.07
C PHE A 53 -6.92 3.24 5.87
N LEU A 54 -6.21 3.99 5.02
CA LEU A 54 -6.78 4.54 3.79
C LEU A 54 -7.16 3.43 2.80
N GLY A 55 -6.26 2.46 2.61
CA GLY A 55 -6.46 1.32 1.73
C GLY A 55 -7.69 0.51 2.10
N ASP A 56 -7.88 0.24 3.40
CA ASP A 56 -9.04 -0.48 3.93
C ASP A 56 -10.35 0.26 3.63
N SER A 57 -10.36 1.59 3.80
CA SER A 57 -11.53 2.42 3.52
C SER A 57 -11.90 2.40 2.04
N VAL A 58 -10.90 2.56 1.16
CA VAL A 58 -11.09 2.52 -0.30
C VAL A 58 -11.53 1.14 -0.77
N LEU A 59 -10.88 0.08 -0.29
CA LEU A 59 -11.21 -1.30 -0.66
C LEU A 59 -12.62 -1.66 -0.19
N SER A 60 -12.98 -1.31 1.04
CA SER A 60 -14.33 -1.50 1.58
C SER A 60 -15.38 -0.78 0.73
N PHE A 61 -15.12 0.48 0.34
CA PHE A 61 -16.03 1.21 -0.54
C PHE A 61 -16.22 0.53 -1.90
N ILE A 62 -15.13 0.08 -2.53
CA ILE A 62 -15.19 -0.59 -3.84
C ILE A 62 -15.96 -1.91 -3.74
N ILE A 63 -15.67 -2.73 -2.72
CA ILE A 63 -16.33 -4.01 -2.49
C ILE A 63 -17.82 -3.80 -2.24
N THR A 64 -18.18 -2.91 -1.31
CA THR A 64 -19.58 -2.60 -1.00
C THR A 64 -20.31 -2.07 -2.24
N SER A 65 -19.69 -1.16 -3.00
CA SER A 65 -20.27 -0.64 -4.24
C SER A 65 -20.48 -1.72 -5.30
N TYR A 66 -19.53 -2.66 -5.43
CA TYR A 66 -19.63 -3.78 -6.36
C TYR A 66 -20.76 -4.73 -5.96
N LEU A 67 -20.82 -5.11 -4.69
CA LEU A 67 -21.84 -6.01 -4.17
C LEU A 67 -23.23 -5.40 -4.30
N TYR A 68 -23.39 -4.13 -3.91
CA TYR A 68 -24.65 -3.39 -4.04
C TYR A 68 -25.17 -3.39 -5.49
N LYS A 69 -24.28 -3.12 -6.46
CA LYS A 69 -24.66 -3.10 -7.89
C LYS A 69 -24.94 -4.49 -8.45
N LYS A 70 -24.18 -5.50 -8.05
CA LYS A 70 -24.29 -6.86 -8.59
C LYS A 70 -25.46 -7.64 -8.00
N TYR A 71 -25.78 -7.39 -6.74
CA TYR A 71 -26.80 -8.09 -5.97
C TYR A 71 -27.93 -7.14 -5.56
N SER A 72 -28.42 -6.34 -6.51
CA SER A 72 -29.47 -5.33 -6.28
C SER A 72 -30.78 -5.88 -5.71
N ASN A 73 -31.00 -7.20 -5.79
CA ASN A 73 -32.22 -7.87 -5.37
C ASN A 73 -32.08 -8.60 -4.03
N PHE A 74 -30.90 -8.54 -3.39
CA PHE A 74 -30.70 -9.06 -2.05
C PHE A 74 -31.03 -7.96 -1.05
N THR A 75 -31.92 -8.26 -0.10
CA THR A 75 -32.18 -7.42 1.05
C THR A 75 -30.95 -7.37 1.96
N GLU A 76 -30.70 -6.21 2.57
CA GLU A 76 -29.60 -5.99 3.52
C GLU A 76 -29.63 -7.04 4.65
N GLY A 77 -28.51 -7.73 4.90
CA GLY A 77 -28.42 -8.81 5.91
C GLY A 77 -27.11 -9.59 5.87
#